data_AF-A0A1R0GND8-F1
#
_entry.id   AF-A0A1R0GND8-F1
#
_cell.length_a   1.000
_cell.length_b   1.000
_cell.length_c   1.000
_cell.angle_alpha   90.00
_cell.angle_beta   90.00
_cell.angle_gamma   90.00
#
_symmetry.space_group_name_H-M   'P 1'
#
loop_
_entity.id
_entity.type
_entity.pdbx_description
1 polymer ?
#
loop_
_entity_poly.entity_id
_entity_poly.type
_entity_poly.pdbx_seq_one_letter_code
_entity_poly.pdbx_strand_id
1 'polypeptide(L)'
;MSPSNPLTPFFLGLAVGSAVLNGIFFIVRKNSSYTTEKQLAWVLTFVSCVTVTCASLPYLYLLFKNNLDVTRCISSDSFSLLTCGFFEAYLFWDLAIGLRYYRSTFDLVTGYFHHGLYILMVYYVSVIGYSAIFVLCCIMELPTIVLAVGCINKNMRKDWLFASCFFSTRLLLHVVLLYRFYSYFPDRLVWKLVASSLPLHLYWFSNFIKQQKRLYKNRKNASVVSQ
;
A
#
# COMPACT_ATOMS: atom_id res chain seq x y z
N MET A 1 -1.64 32.26 -22.18
CA MET A 1 -1.14 30.91 -21.80
C MET A 1 -2.34 30.10 -21.33
N SER A 2 -2.67 29.00 -22.00
CA SER A 2 -3.73 28.11 -21.53
C SER A 2 -3.35 27.58 -20.13
N PRO A 3 -4.24 27.59 -19.12
CA PRO A 3 -3.92 27.00 -17.83
C PRO A 3 -3.54 25.54 -18.04
N SER A 4 -2.37 25.14 -17.57
CA SER A 4 -1.95 23.74 -17.59
C SER A 4 -2.98 22.88 -16.87
N ASN A 5 -3.27 21.70 -17.41
CA ASN A 5 -4.21 20.76 -16.79
C ASN A 5 -3.76 20.46 -15.35
N PRO A 6 -4.60 20.65 -14.32
CA PRO A 6 -4.21 20.40 -12.93
C PRO A 6 -3.74 18.96 -12.66
N LEU A 7 -4.11 18.01 -13.53
CA LEU A 7 -3.69 16.60 -13.45
C LEU A 7 -2.41 16.29 -14.24
N THR A 8 -1.74 17.28 -14.84
CA THR A 8 -0.45 17.04 -15.53
C THR A 8 0.58 16.31 -14.65
N PRO A 9 0.77 16.65 -13.36
CA PRO A 9 1.69 15.90 -12.49
C PRO A 9 1.27 14.45 -12.29
N PHE A 10 -0.03 14.18 -12.20
CA PHE A 10 -0.56 12.82 -12.08
C PHE A 10 -0.23 11.98 -13.31
N PHE A 11 -0.51 12.48 -14.52
CA PHE A 11 -0.20 11.73 -15.75
C PHE A 11 1.31 11.55 -15.96
N LEU A 12 2.11 12.52 -15.54
CA LEU A 12 3.57 12.36 -15.53
C LEU A 12 3.99 11.23 -14.57
N GLY A 13 3.41 11.17 -13.38
CA GLY A 13 3.66 10.11 -12.40
C GLY A 13 3.27 8.74 -12.94
N LEU A 14 2.13 8.65 -13.63
CA LEU A 14 1.66 7.44 -14.29
C LEU A 14 2.63 6.96 -15.38
N ALA A 15 3.11 7.88 -16.23
CA ALA A 15 4.06 7.57 -17.29
C ALA A 15 5.43 7.12 -16.74
N VAL A 16 5.97 7.86 -15.78
CA VAL A 16 7.25 7.54 -15.13
C VAL A 16 7.15 6.22 -14.36
N GLY A 17 6.10 6.03 -13.56
CA GLY A 17 5.86 4.79 -12.83
C GLY A 17 5.74 3.60 -13.76
N SER A 18 5.02 3.75 -14.87
CA SER A 18 4.92 2.70 -15.90
C SER A 18 6.29 2.31 -16.45
N ALA A 19 7.11 3.29 -16.85
CA ALA A 19 8.44 3.02 -17.40
C ALA A 19 9.36 2.35 -16.37
N VAL A 20 9.41 2.88 -15.15
CA VAL A 20 10.29 2.38 -14.08
C VAL A 20 9.90 0.97 -13.65
N LEU A 21 8.62 0.72 -13.36
CA LEU A 21 8.16 -0.57 -12.85
C LEU A 21 8.31 -1.68 -13.90
N ASN A 22 7.96 -1.40 -15.16
CA ASN A 22 8.20 -2.37 -16.24
C ASN A 22 9.70 -2.62 -16.45
N GLY A 23 10.52 -1.57 -16.46
CA GLY A 23 11.97 -1.70 -16.58
C GLY A 23 12.55 -2.61 -15.50
N ILE A 24 12.20 -2.37 -14.23
CA ILE A 24 12.60 -3.21 -13.11
C ILE A 24 12.13 -4.65 -13.29
N PHE A 25 10.85 -4.85 -13.63
CA PHE A 25 10.29 -6.19 -13.81
C PHE A 25 11.05 -7.00 -14.87
N PHE A 26 11.25 -6.43 -16.06
CA PHE A 26 11.88 -7.13 -17.17
C PHE A 26 13.38 -7.34 -16.94
N ILE A 27 14.08 -6.43 -16.27
CA ILE A 27 15.48 -6.62 -15.86
C ILE A 27 15.60 -7.79 -14.87
N VAL A 28 14.79 -7.78 -13.82
CA VAL A 28 14.77 -8.84 -12.80
C VAL A 28 14.44 -10.19 -13.40
N ARG A 29 13.47 -10.23 -14.32
CA ARG A 29 13.09 -11.43 -15.05
C ARG A 29 14.21 -11.94 -15.94
N LYS A 30 14.85 -11.06 -16.71
CA LYS A 30 15.94 -11.42 -17.64
C LYS A 30 17.15 -11.99 -16.91
N ASN A 31 17.48 -11.44 -15.74
CA ASN A 31 18.61 -11.89 -14.93
C ASN A 31 18.31 -13.17 -14.13
N SER A 32 17.09 -13.72 -14.25
CA SER A 32 16.63 -14.91 -13.50
C SER A 32 16.91 -14.82 -12.00
N SER A 33 16.92 -13.60 -11.44
CA SER A 33 17.26 -13.36 -10.03
C SER A 33 16.24 -13.98 -9.07
N TYR A 34 15.02 -14.24 -9.54
CA TYR A 34 13.97 -14.91 -8.80
C TYR A 34 13.34 -16.03 -9.63
N THR A 35 13.26 -17.21 -9.04
CA THR A 35 12.87 -18.45 -9.74
C THR A 35 11.39 -18.80 -9.53
N THR A 36 10.73 -18.22 -8.54
CA THR A 36 9.32 -18.52 -8.23
C THR A 36 8.38 -17.38 -8.62
N GLU A 37 7.18 -17.72 -9.08
CA GLU A 37 6.12 -16.74 -9.37
C GLU A 37 5.83 -15.84 -8.17
N LYS A 38 5.88 -16.41 -6.96
CA LYS A 38 5.71 -15.66 -5.72
C LYS A 38 6.78 -14.58 -5.59
N GLN A 39 8.06 -14.93 -5.66
CA GLN A 39 9.11 -13.91 -5.52
C GLN A 39 8.95 -12.80 -6.57
N LEU A 40 8.65 -13.18 -7.81
CA LEU A 40 8.45 -12.25 -8.91
C LEU A 40 7.27 -11.29 -8.66
N ALA A 41 6.13 -11.79 -8.16
CA ALA A 41 4.96 -10.98 -7.81
C ALA A 41 5.27 -9.90 -6.75
N TRP A 42 6.14 -10.23 -5.79
CA TRP A 42 6.45 -9.33 -4.68
C TRP A 42 7.49 -8.26 -5.02
N VAL A 43 8.17 -8.31 -6.17
CA VAL A 43 9.16 -7.31 -6.57
C VAL A 43 8.52 -5.95 -6.81
N LEU A 44 7.47 -5.91 -7.64
CA LEU A 44 6.78 -4.66 -7.96
C LEU A 44 6.09 -4.07 -6.74
N THR A 45 5.44 -4.94 -5.95
CA THR A 45 4.86 -4.57 -4.66
C THR A 45 5.92 -3.95 -3.74
N PHE A 46 7.09 -4.58 -3.58
CA PHE A 46 8.16 -4.07 -2.74
C PHE A 46 8.63 -2.67 -3.17
N VAL A 47 8.95 -2.51 -4.46
CA VAL A 47 9.44 -1.22 -5.01
C VAL A 47 8.38 -0.13 -4.86
N SER A 48 7.13 -0.44 -5.17
CA SER A 48 6.02 0.50 -5.04
C SER A 48 5.80 0.92 -3.58
N CYS A 49 5.65 -0.04 -2.67
CA CYS A 49 5.43 0.23 -1.25
C CYS A 49 6.57 1.04 -0.63
N VAL A 50 7.84 0.75 -0.96
CA VAL A 50 8.99 1.55 -0.51
C VAL A 50 8.85 2.99 -1.01
N THR A 51 8.57 3.17 -2.30
CA THR A 51 8.47 4.49 -2.93
C THR A 51 7.37 5.33 -2.26
N VAL A 52 6.15 4.79 -2.13
CA VAL A 52 5.01 5.54 -1.57
C VAL A 52 5.10 5.72 -0.06
N THR A 53 5.71 4.77 0.67
CA THR A 53 5.98 4.94 2.10
C THR A 53 6.97 6.09 2.32
N CYS A 54 8.05 6.15 1.54
CA CYS A 54 8.99 7.28 1.59
C CYS A 54 8.33 8.61 1.19
N ALA A 55 7.51 8.61 0.14
CA ALA A 55 6.77 9.79 -0.31
C ALA A 55 5.75 10.30 0.72
N SER A 56 5.26 9.43 1.62
CA SER A 56 4.36 9.83 2.71
C SER A 56 5.05 10.60 3.85
N LEU A 57 6.37 10.47 4.00
CA LEU A 57 7.10 10.99 5.16
C LEU A 57 7.00 12.53 5.32
N PRO A 58 7.07 13.35 4.26
CA PRO A 58 6.86 14.80 4.39
C PRO A 58 5.49 15.16 4.96
N TYR A 59 4.42 14.48 4.52
CA TYR A 59 3.06 14.70 5.01
C TYR A 59 2.87 14.21 6.44
N LEU A 60 3.50 13.08 6.78
CA LEU A 60 3.49 12.54 8.14
C LEU A 60 4.24 13.48 9.11
N TYR A 61 5.40 14.00 8.68
CA TYR A 61 6.14 15.01 9.43
C TYR A 61 5.30 16.28 9.62
N LEU A 62 4.65 16.78 8.58
CA LEU A 62 3.77 17.94 8.67
C LEU A 62 2.62 17.70 9.65
N LEU A 63 2.00 16.52 9.62
CA LEU A 63 0.94 16.13 10.55
C LEU A 63 1.42 16.14 12.00
N PHE A 64 2.55 15.51 12.31
CA PHE A 64 3.08 15.47 13.67
C PHE A 64 3.57 16.84 14.15
N LYS A 65 4.23 17.61 13.29
CA LYS A 65 4.68 18.97 13.59
C LYS A 65 3.52 19.89 13.97
N ASN A 66 2.33 19.65 13.43
CA ASN A 66 1.12 20.42 13.71
C ASN A 66 0.16 19.71 14.67
N ASN A 67 0.65 18.89 15.61
CA ASN A 67 -0.17 18.25 16.65
C ASN A 67 -1.36 17.45 16.10
N LEU A 68 -1.12 16.69 15.03
CA LEU A 68 -2.11 15.88 14.31
C LEU A 68 -3.23 16.70 13.65
N ASP A 69 -3.00 17.99 13.38
CA ASP A 69 -3.91 18.83 12.62
C ASP A 69 -3.94 18.43 11.15
N VAL A 70 -4.97 17.65 10.80
CA VAL A 70 -5.19 17.15 9.44
C VAL A 70 -5.53 18.25 8.43
N THR A 71 -5.92 19.45 8.88
CA THR A 71 -6.27 20.56 7.96
C THR A 71 -5.10 21.01 7.08
N ARG A 72 -3.87 20.76 7.55
CA ARG A 72 -2.63 21.10 6.85
C ARG A 72 -2.27 20.13 5.72
N CYS A 73 -2.93 18.98 5.63
CA CYS A 73 -2.59 17.91 4.68
C CYS A 73 -3.74 17.56 3.71
N ILE A 74 -4.70 18.47 3.49
CA ILE A 74 -5.91 18.17 2.70
C ILE A 74 -5.71 18.37 1.22
N SER A 75 -5.12 19.50 0.85
CA SER A 75 -5.09 19.94 -0.53
C SER A 75 -4.03 19.18 -1.32
N SER A 76 -4.40 18.71 -2.52
CA SER A 76 -3.46 18.21 -3.50
C SER A 76 -2.36 19.24 -3.80
N ASP A 77 -1.14 18.73 -3.99
CA ASP A 77 -0.03 19.45 -4.58
C ASP A 77 0.60 18.62 -5.71
N SER A 78 1.57 19.18 -6.42
CA SER A 78 2.21 18.50 -7.56
C SER A 78 2.91 17.20 -7.14
N PHE A 79 3.48 17.14 -5.94
CA PHE A 79 4.18 15.96 -5.45
C PHE A 79 3.20 14.85 -5.04
N SER A 80 2.09 15.20 -4.39
CA SER A 80 1.05 14.21 -4.08
C SER A 80 0.40 13.63 -5.33
N LEU A 81 0.13 14.46 -6.33
CA LEU A 81 -0.42 14.01 -7.62
C LEU A 81 0.55 13.10 -8.38
N LEU A 82 1.84 13.48 -8.45
CA LEU A 82 2.89 12.65 -9.06
C LEU A 82 2.96 11.27 -8.39
N THR A 83 2.92 11.25 -7.05
CA THR A 83 2.96 10.00 -6.27
C THR A 83 1.71 9.15 -6.50
N CYS A 84 0.52 9.75 -6.57
CA CYS A 84 -0.71 9.04 -6.89
C CYS A 84 -0.65 8.40 -8.29
N GLY A 85 -0.19 9.14 -9.30
CA GLY A 85 0.01 8.61 -10.64
C GLY A 85 0.99 7.44 -10.68
N PHE A 86 2.10 7.53 -9.95
CA PHE A 86 3.06 6.43 -9.82
C PHE A 86 2.43 5.19 -9.17
N PHE A 87 1.67 5.38 -8.08
CA PHE A 87 1.00 4.27 -7.39
C PHE A 87 -0.07 3.62 -8.26
N GLU A 88 -0.83 4.41 -9.03
CA GLU A 88 -1.82 3.87 -9.97
C GLU A 88 -1.18 3.09 -11.12
N ALA A 89 -0.01 3.52 -11.62
CA ALA A 89 0.78 2.74 -12.55
C ALA A 89 1.16 1.37 -11.96
N TYR A 90 1.57 1.33 -10.69
CA TYR A 90 1.80 0.06 -10.00
C TYR A 90 0.57 -0.83 -9.98
N LEU A 91 -0.59 -0.31 -9.58
CA LEU A 91 -1.81 -1.12 -9.50
C LEU A 91 -2.19 -1.72 -10.86
N PHE A 92 -2.10 -0.91 -11.92
CA PHE A 92 -2.38 -1.34 -13.28
C PHE A 92 -1.39 -2.41 -13.75
N TRP A 93 -0.09 -2.15 -13.59
CA TRP A 93 0.93 -3.07 -14.09
C TRP A 93 1.04 -4.35 -13.27
N ASP A 94 0.81 -4.30 -11.95
CA ASP A 94 0.80 -5.52 -11.14
C ASP A 94 -0.34 -6.46 -11.56
N LEU A 95 -1.51 -5.91 -11.92
CA LEU A 95 -2.60 -6.69 -12.53
C LEU A 95 -2.24 -7.20 -13.92
N ALA A 96 -1.78 -6.32 -14.82
CA ALA A 96 -1.51 -6.69 -16.22
C ALA A 96 -0.39 -7.74 -16.34
N ILE A 97 0.71 -7.53 -15.61
CA ILE A 97 1.84 -8.46 -15.57
C ILE A 97 1.45 -9.72 -14.78
N GLY A 98 0.73 -9.56 -13.67
CA GLY A 98 0.25 -10.66 -12.84
C GLY A 98 -0.62 -11.67 -13.58
N LEU A 99 -1.54 -11.18 -14.42
CA LEU A 99 -2.37 -12.01 -15.29
C LEU A 99 -1.55 -12.90 -16.23
N ARG A 100 -0.37 -12.42 -16.66
CA ARG A 100 0.48 -13.13 -17.61
C ARG A 100 1.54 -14.02 -16.97
N TYR A 101 2.13 -13.60 -15.84
CA TYR A 101 3.39 -14.15 -15.35
C TYR A 101 3.33 -14.76 -13.95
N TYR A 102 2.34 -14.42 -13.13
CA TYR A 102 2.21 -14.95 -11.76
C TYR A 102 0.74 -15.06 -11.33
N ARG A 103 -0.11 -15.52 -12.26
CA ARG A 103 -1.56 -15.61 -12.09
C ARG A 103 -1.97 -16.44 -10.89
N SER A 104 -1.19 -17.45 -10.53
CA SER A 104 -1.44 -18.34 -9.38
C SER A 104 -1.37 -17.62 -8.03
N THR A 105 -0.75 -16.43 -8.00
CA THR A 105 -0.52 -15.66 -6.76
C THR A 105 -1.62 -14.64 -6.47
N PHE A 106 -2.49 -14.34 -7.45
CA PHE A 106 -3.60 -13.40 -7.30
C PHE A 106 -4.85 -14.11 -6.76
N ASP A 107 -5.31 -13.71 -5.58
CA ASP A 107 -6.65 -14.04 -5.12
C ASP A 107 -7.67 -12.96 -5.53
N LEU A 108 -8.96 -13.32 -5.53
CA LEU A 108 -10.05 -12.45 -5.96
C LEU A 108 -10.18 -11.17 -5.13
N VAL A 109 -9.96 -11.25 -3.81
CA VAL A 109 -10.25 -10.15 -2.89
C VAL A 109 -9.04 -9.24 -2.71
N THR A 110 -7.87 -9.80 -2.39
CA THR A 110 -6.66 -9.02 -2.10
C THR A 110 -5.86 -8.68 -3.36
N GLY A 111 -6.01 -9.47 -4.42
CA GLY A 111 -5.51 -9.17 -5.74
C GLY A 111 -6.48 -8.28 -6.53
N TYR A 112 -7.44 -8.87 -7.23
CA TYR A 112 -8.25 -8.19 -8.24
C TYR A 112 -9.14 -7.07 -7.69
N PHE A 113 -9.96 -7.36 -6.68
CA PHE A 113 -10.92 -6.40 -6.14
C PHE A 113 -10.20 -5.20 -5.47
N HIS A 114 -9.21 -5.47 -4.64
CA HIS A 114 -8.41 -4.43 -3.99
C HIS A 114 -7.72 -3.52 -5.01
N HIS A 115 -7.03 -4.08 -6.00
CA HIS A 115 -6.32 -3.26 -7.00
C HIS A 115 -7.29 -2.44 -7.85
N GLY A 116 -8.39 -3.04 -8.32
CA GLY A 116 -9.41 -2.34 -9.11
C GLY A 116 -10.06 -1.19 -8.33
N LEU A 117 -10.40 -1.41 -7.07
CA LEU A 117 -10.97 -0.36 -6.21
C LEU A 117 -9.97 0.78 -5.99
N TYR A 118 -8.70 0.47 -5.74
CA TYR A 118 -7.69 1.50 -5.53
C TYR A 118 -7.36 2.28 -6.81
N ILE A 119 -7.40 1.68 -8.01
CA ILE A 119 -7.26 2.43 -9.27
C ILE A 119 -8.34 3.52 -9.34
N LEU A 120 -9.60 3.15 -9.13
CA LEU A 120 -10.71 4.11 -9.16
C LEU A 120 -10.60 5.16 -8.06
N MET A 121 -10.24 4.74 -6.84
CA MET A 121 -10.12 5.63 -5.69
C MET A 121 -8.98 6.65 -5.86
N VAL A 122 -7.80 6.21 -6.32
CA VAL A 122 -6.61 7.06 -6.49
C VAL A 122 -6.85 8.13 -7.56
N TYR A 123 -7.43 7.74 -8.69
CA TYR A 123 -7.84 8.68 -9.71
C TYR A 123 -8.87 9.67 -9.15
N TYR A 124 -9.90 9.17 -8.47
CA TYR A 124 -10.96 10.00 -7.90
C TYR A 124 -10.44 11.04 -6.90
N VAL A 125 -9.62 10.64 -5.91
CA VAL A 125 -9.04 11.58 -4.93
C VAL A 125 -8.09 12.59 -5.60
N SER A 126 -7.45 12.22 -6.70
CA SER A 126 -6.63 13.14 -7.48
C SER A 126 -7.48 14.22 -8.18
N VAL A 127 -8.63 13.83 -8.75
CA VAL A 127 -9.58 14.75 -9.41
C VAL A 127 -10.21 15.73 -8.42
N ILE A 128 -10.64 15.26 -7.25
CA ILE A 128 -11.34 16.12 -6.25
C ILE A 128 -10.39 16.91 -5.35
N GLY A 129 -9.07 16.82 -5.56
CA GLY A 129 -8.10 17.63 -4.84
C GLY A 129 -7.65 17.09 -3.47
N TYR A 130 -7.77 15.77 -3.23
CA TYR A 130 -7.42 15.09 -1.97
C TYR A 130 -6.22 14.13 -2.09
N SER A 131 -5.36 14.29 -3.10
CA SER A 131 -4.21 13.39 -3.30
C SER A 131 -3.20 13.43 -2.13
N ALA A 132 -3.03 14.57 -1.45
CA ALA A 132 -2.15 14.67 -0.27
C ALA A 132 -2.60 13.78 0.89
N ILE A 133 -3.92 13.63 1.08
CA ILE A 133 -4.49 12.72 2.09
C ILE A 133 -4.18 11.27 1.74
N PHE A 134 -4.33 10.90 0.47
CA PHE A 134 -3.98 9.57 0.00
C PHE A 134 -2.50 9.26 0.23
N VAL A 135 -1.60 10.20 -0.12
CA VAL A 135 -0.16 10.02 0.07
C VAL A 135 0.22 9.98 1.55
N LEU A 136 -0.42 10.78 2.42
CA LEU A 136 -0.27 10.62 3.87
C LEU A 136 -0.62 9.20 4.32
N CYS A 137 -1.72 8.66 3.81
CA CYS A 137 -2.15 7.29 4.10
C CYS A 137 -1.20 6.21 3.57
N CYS A 138 -0.32 6.50 2.59
CA CYS A 138 0.66 5.54 2.09
C CYS A 138 1.69 5.09 3.13
N ILE A 139 1.84 5.76 4.28
CA ILE A 139 2.62 5.24 5.42
C ILE A 139 2.10 3.87 5.90
N MET A 140 0.82 3.57 5.63
CA MET A 140 0.20 2.29 5.92
C MET A 140 0.72 1.14 5.05
N GLU A 141 1.54 1.40 4.03
CA GLU A 141 2.20 0.37 3.23
C GLU A 141 3.50 -0.17 3.86
N LEU A 142 3.98 0.43 4.94
CA LEU A 142 5.13 -0.05 5.71
C LEU A 142 5.08 -1.57 6.07
N PRO A 143 3.97 -2.13 6.60
CA PRO A 143 3.86 -3.57 6.81
C PRO A 143 3.98 -4.40 5.52
N THR A 144 3.52 -3.87 4.38
CA THR A 144 3.64 -4.56 3.08
C THR A 144 5.10 -4.68 2.67
N ILE A 145 5.94 -3.68 2.95
CA ILE A 145 7.39 -3.76 2.73
C ILE A 145 7.98 -4.94 3.49
N VAL A 146 7.67 -5.05 4.80
CA VAL A 146 8.17 -6.14 5.65
C VAL A 146 7.70 -7.50 5.13
N LEU A 147 6.44 -7.59 4.70
CA LEU A 147 5.87 -8.81 4.12
C LEU A 147 6.54 -9.18 2.80
N ALA A 148 6.76 -8.20 1.92
CA ALA A 148 7.38 -8.39 0.62
C ALA A 148 8.80 -8.94 0.75
N VAL A 149 9.60 -8.38 1.66
CA VAL A 149 10.95 -8.88 1.98
C VAL A 149 10.91 -10.35 2.38
N GLY A 150 9.98 -10.75 3.26
CA GLY A 150 9.82 -12.14 3.68
C GLY A 150 9.30 -13.08 2.59
N CYS A 151 8.58 -12.56 1.59
CA CYS A 151 8.13 -13.31 0.42
C CYS A 151 9.22 -13.48 -0.64
N ILE A 152 10.08 -12.47 -0.81
CA ILE A 152 11.24 -12.51 -1.71
C ILE A 152 12.33 -13.40 -1.13
N ASN A 153 12.67 -13.20 0.14
CA ASN A 153 13.67 -13.96 0.87
C ASN A 153 13.09 -14.52 2.19
N LYS A 154 12.82 -15.82 2.21
CA LYS A 154 12.23 -16.50 3.37
C LYS A 154 13.08 -16.37 4.64
N ASN A 155 14.40 -16.26 4.53
CA ASN A 155 15.30 -16.13 5.68
C ASN A 155 15.13 -14.78 6.40
N MET A 156 14.66 -13.77 5.68
CA MET A 156 14.41 -12.43 6.22
C MET A 156 12.98 -12.27 6.79
N ARG A 157 12.14 -13.31 6.70
CA ARG A 157 10.77 -13.25 7.19
C ARG A 157 10.75 -13.09 8.72
N LYS A 158 10.15 -11.99 9.20
CA LYS A 158 9.94 -11.71 10.63
C LYS A 158 8.48 -11.35 10.89
N ASP A 159 7.70 -12.34 11.30
CA ASP A 159 6.25 -12.19 11.53
C ASP A 159 5.91 -11.17 12.64
N TRP A 160 6.76 -11.05 13.67
CA TRP A 160 6.58 -10.05 14.74
C TRP A 160 6.76 -8.62 14.22
N LEU A 161 7.75 -8.38 13.35
CA LEU A 161 8.00 -7.06 12.77
C LEU A 161 6.84 -6.67 11.85
N PHE A 162 6.38 -7.61 11.03
CA PHE A 162 5.18 -7.42 10.21
C PHE A 162 3.97 -7.04 11.07
N ALA A 163 3.71 -7.80 12.15
CA ALA A 163 2.58 -7.56 13.03
C ALA A 163 2.65 -6.18 13.72
N SER A 164 3.84 -5.79 14.20
CA SER A 164 4.07 -4.48 14.84
C SER A 164 3.86 -3.33 13.85
N CYS A 165 4.41 -3.42 12.64
CA CYS A 165 4.19 -2.42 11.58
C CYS A 165 2.71 -2.36 11.20
N PHE A 166 2.04 -3.51 11.04
CA PHE A 166 0.64 -3.55 10.65
C PHE A 166 -0.25 -2.93 11.72
N PHE A 167 -0.06 -3.31 12.98
CA PHE A 167 -0.85 -2.76 14.08
C PHE A 167 -0.64 -1.25 14.21
N SER A 168 0.62 -0.79 14.21
CA SER A 168 0.94 0.63 14.41
C SER A 168 0.41 1.53 13.29
N THR A 169 0.59 1.15 12.01
CA THR A 169 0.21 2.01 10.89
C THR A 169 -1.21 1.73 10.39
N ARG A 170 -1.56 0.48 10.08
CA ARG A 170 -2.85 0.11 9.45
C ARG A 170 -4.04 0.07 10.40
N LEU A 171 -3.80 -0.03 11.71
CA LEU A 171 -4.86 -0.02 12.72
C LEU A 171 -4.81 1.23 13.59
N LEU A 172 -3.75 1.42 14.39
CA LEU A 172 -3.70 2.51 15.37
C LEU A 172 -3.68 3.88 14.70
N LEU A 173 -2.68 4.16 13.85
CA LEU A 173 -2.60 5.43 13.13
C LEU A 173 -3.83 5.65 12.24
N HIS A 174 -4.33 4.60 11.60
CA HIS A 174 -5.53 4.68 10.77
C HIS A 174 -6.76 5.15 11.57
N VAL A 175 -7.01 4.58 12.74
CA VAL A 175 -8.11 5.01 13.63
C VAL A 175 -7.91 6.45 14.11
N VAL A 176 -6.67 6.83 14.43
CA VAL A 176 -6.35 8.23 14.79
C VAL A 176 -6.67 9.17 13.63
N LEU A 177 -6.21 8.88 12.41
CA LEU A 177 -6.50 9.69 11.22
C LEU A 177 -8.00 9.78 10.97
N LEU A 178 -8.73 8.66 11.06
CA LEU A 178 -10.17 8.61 10.90
C LEU A 178 -10.87 9.54 11.91
N TYR A 179 -10.52 9.43 13.19
CA TYR A 179 -11.06 10.29 14.24
C TYR A 179 -10.78 11.78 13.96
N ARG A 180 -9.55 12.12 13.54
CA ARG A 180 -9.18 13.51 13.22
C ARG A 180 -9.94 14.03 12.00
N PHE A 181 -10.00 13.28 10.90
CA PHE A 181 -10.74 13.71 9.72
C PHE A 181 -12.24 13.84 9.98
N TYR A 182 -12.84 12.93 10.76
CA TYR A 182 -14.22 13.04 11.18
C TYR A 182 -14.46 14.28 12.07
N SER A 183 -13.57 14.54 13.02
CA SER A 183 -13.71 15.67 13.96
C SER A 183 -13.59 17.03 13.28
N TYR A 184 -12.68 17.17 12.30
CA TYR A 184 -12.49 18.43 11.58
C TYR A 184 -13.45 18.61 10.40
N PHE A 185 -13.89 17.51 9.77
CA PHE A 185 -14.69 17.55 8.55
C PHE A 185 -15.83 16.53 8.55
N PRO A 186 -16.76 16.58 9.52
CA PRO A 186 -17.81 15.57 9.68
C PRO A 186 -18.70 15.42 8.43
N ASP A 187 -18.95 16.51 7.72
CA ASP A 187 -19.82 16.53 6.53
C ASP A 187 -19.10 16.21 5.22
N ARG A 188 -17.76 16.14 5.23
CA ARG A 188 -16.98 15.92 4.00
C ARG A 188 -16.76 14.44 3.72
N LEU A 189 -16.56 14.14 2.44
CA LEU A 189 -16.31 12.79 1.96
C LEU A 189 -14.97 12.21 2.45
N VAL A 190 -14.01 13.06 2.84
CA VAL A 190 -12.64 12.66 3.19
C VAL A 190 -12.56 11.55 4.23
N TRP A 191 -13.28 11.66 5.36
CA TRP A 191 -13.20 10.67 6.42
C TRP A 191 -13.83 9.33 5.98
N LYS A 192 -14.85 9.38 5.11
CA LYS A 192 -15.51 8.18 4.56
C LYS A 192 -14.55 7.43 3.62
N LEU A 193 -13.76 8.15 2.82
CA LEU A 193 -12.73 7.56 1.97
C LEU A 193 -11.65 6.88 2.80
N VAL A 194 -11.15 7.54 3.86
CA VAL A 194 -10.21 6.93 4.80
C VAL A 194 -10.82 5.67 5.44
N ALA A 195 -12.03 5.80 6.00
CA ALA A 195 -12.75 4.70 6.65
C ALA A 195 -12.96 3.47 5.75
N SER A 196 -13.12 3.66 4.44
CA SER A 196 -13.43 2.58 3.49
C SER A 196 -12.39 1.47 3.47
N SER A 197 -11.13 1.77 3.79
CA SER A 197 -10.03 0.78 3.81
C SER A 197 -9.89 0.03 5.14
N LEU A 198 -10.49 0.53 6.23
CA LEU A 198 -10.34 -0.04 7.58
C LEU A 198 -10.91 -1.46 7.71
N PRO A 199 -12.10 -1.80 7.16
CA PRO A 199 -12.62 -3.16 7.21
C PRO A 199 -11.66 -4.19 6.63
N LEU A 200 -10.97 -3.84 5.54
CA LEU A 200 -9.99 -4.72 4.89
C LEU A 200 -8.77 -4.93 5.79
N HIS A 201 -8.28 -3.88 6.46
CA HIS A 201 -7.17 -3.99 7.41
C HIS A 201 -7.54 -4.88 8.61
N LEU A 202 -8.75 -4.72 9.15
CA LEU A 202 -9.26 -5.57 10.24
C LEU A 202 -9.37 -7.03 9.80
N TYR A 203 -9.93 -7.27 8.61
CA TYR A 203 -10.03 -8.60 8.03
C TYR A 203 -8.65 -9.27 7.89
N TRP A 204 -7.68 -8.60 7.27
CA TRP A 204 -6.33 -9.12 7.09
C TRP A 204 -5.63 -9.40 8.42
N PHE A 205 -5.69 -8.48 9.38
CA PHE A 205 -5.06 -8.68 10.67
C PHE A 205 -5.71 -9.83 11.44
N SER A 206 -7.04 -9.95 11.39
CA SER A 206 -7.76 -11.05 12.04
C SER A 206 -7.34 -12.41 11.47
N ASN A 207 -7.16 -12.51 10.14
CA ASN A 207 -6.70 -13.72 9.48
C ASN A 207 -5.24 -14.04 9.81
N PHE A 208 -4.38 -13.02 9.91
CA PHE A 208 -3.02 -13.19 10.38
C PHE A 208 -2.97 -13.76 11.80
N ILE A 209 -3.75 -13.20 12.74
CA ILE A 209 -3.81 -13.72 14.12
C ILE A 209 -4.33 -15.16 14.17
N LYS A 210 -5.38 -15.49 13.40
CA LYS A 210 -5.87 -16.87 13.26
C LYS A 210 -4.79 -17.82 12.74
N GLN A 211 -4.02 -17.39 11.73
CA GLN A 211 -2.90 -18.15 11.20
C GLN A 211 -1.82 -18.39 12.26
N GLN A 212 -1.42 -17.36 13.01
CA GLN A 212 -0.39 -17.49 14.06
C GLN A 212 -0.85 -18.42 15.19
N LYS A 213 -2.11 -18.33 15.63
CA LYS A 213 -2.69 -19.26 16.62
C LYS A 213 -2.64 -20.71 16.13
N ARG A 214 -2.96 -20.96 14.86
CA ARG A 214 -2.88 -22.29 14.24
C ARG A 214 -1.45 -22.82 14.21
N LEU A 215 -0.49 -21.99 13.78
CA LEU A 215 0.93 -22.37 13.73
C LEU A 215 1.48 -22.70 15.13
N TYR A 216 1.09 -21.92 16.14
CA TYR A 216 1.47 -22.18 17.53
C TYR A 216 0.93 -23.52 18.03
N LYS A 217 -0.37 -23.81 17.80
CA LYS A 217 -0.99 -25.10 18.16
C LYS A 217 -0.27 -26.27 17.50
N ASN A 218 0.05 -26.16 16.21
CA ASN A 218 0.75 -27.23 15.48
C ASN A 218 2.17 -27.47 16.02
N ARG A 219 2.91 -26.42 16.38
CA ARG A 219 4.24 -26.55 17.01
C ARG A 219 4.16 -27.25 18.36
N LYS A 220 3.18 -26.86 19.20
CA LYS A 220 2.94 -27.50 20.50
C LYS A 220 2.60 -28.98 20.36
N ASN A 221 1.75 -29.33 19.41
CA ASN A 221 1.40 -30.74 19.16
C ASN A 221 2.60 -31.54 18.65
N ALA A 222 3.41 -30.97 17.75
CA ALA A 222 4.62 -31.64 17.25
C ALA A 222 5.64 -31.91 18.36
N SER A 223 5.83 -30.97 19.30
CA SER A 223 6.73 -31.17 20.44
C SER A 223 6.26 -32.24 21.42
N VAL A 224 4.94 -32.48 21.50
CA VAL A 224 4.37 -33.55 22.36
C VAL A 224 4.53 -34.92 21.71
N VAL A 225 4.47 -35.03 20.38
CA VAL A 225 4.63 -36.30 19.66
C VAL A 225 6.09 -36.73 19.54
N SER A 226 7.04 -35.79 19.64
CA SER A 226 8.48 -36.07 19.61
C SER A 226 9.10 -36.43 20.98
N GLN A 227 8.29 -36.49 22.04
CA GLN A 227 8.66 -36.92 23.39
C GLN A 227 8.12 -38.33 23.64
#